data_AF-A0A059CNA1-F1
#
_entry.id   AF-A0A059CNA1-F1
#
_cell.length_a   1.000
_cell.length_b   1.000
_cell.length_c   1.000
_cell.angle_alpha   90.00
_cell.angle_beta   90.00
_cell.angle_gamma   90.00
#
_symmetry.space_group_name_H-M   'P 1'
#
loop_
_entity.id
_entity.type
_entity.pdbx_description
1 polymer ?
#
loop_
_entity_poly.entity_id
_entity_poly.type
_entity_poly.pdbx_seq_one_letter_code
_entity_poly.pdbx_strand_id
1 'polypeptide(L)'
;MDDDFVKNGLPGSQFPSPEICNQHLLCRDGYLHLGWTEALVNCYGDCLPSPVPCACACANGGEFIYTVKGLVKEAFLLKCISVNRDPKKSHHLYCRECPLEKSKDNNILEPCKGHLKRKFIKEWSRKCGCGKHCGNRVVQRGISYNMQVFMTPEGKGWGLQALDELPKGAFVYEYIGEILTIKEMHERNLKKGDAAKRTYQVLLDSDWSSMCVKDDEALCLDSTTFGNIADI
;
A
#
# COMPACT_ATOMS: atom_id res chain seq x y z
N MET A 1 -23.11 7.36 21.40
CA MET A 1 -23.94 6.23 20.99
C MET A 1 -23.73 6.12 19.49
N ASP A 2 -22.86 5.25 18.98
CA ASP A 2 -22.58 3.89 19.42
C ASP A 2 -21.08 3.55 19.52
N ASP A 3 -20.62 3.28 20.76
CA ASP A 3 -19.28 2.72 21.06
C ASP A 3 -19.16 1.23 20.68
N ASP A 4 -20.25 0.62 20.21
CA ASP A 4 -20.30 -0.82 19.91
C ASP A 4 -19.77 -1.18 18.51
N PHE A 5 -19.63 -0.24 17.58
CA PHE A 5 -19.11 -0.52 16.23
C PHE A 5 -17.59 -0.67 16.20
N VAL A 6 -16.88 0.06 17.08
CA VAL A 6 -15.43 -0.04 17.24
C VAL A 6 -15.02 -1.40 17.82
N LYS A 7 -15.93 -2.08 18.54
CA LYS A 7 -15.66 -3.39 19.16
C LYS A 7 -16.09 -4.58 18.31
N ASN A 8 -17.09 -4.43 17.43
CA ASN A 8 -17.78 -5.58 16.83
C ASN A 8 -17.55 -5.82 15.33
N GLY A 9 -16.73 -5.01 14.64
CA GLY A 9 -16.43 -5.29 13.22
C GLY A 9 -17.60 -5.02 12.28
N LEU A 10 -17.35 -5.13 10.97
CA LEU A 10 -18.46 -5.47 10.05
C LEU A 10 -18.91 -6.90 10.38
N PRO A 11 -20.17 -7.29 10.10
CA PRO A 11 -20.61 -8.67 10.28
C PRO A 11 -19.70 -9.64 9.49
N GLY A 12 -18.83 -10.36 10.20
CA GLY A 12 -17.89 -11.33 9.61
C GLY A 12 -16.46 -10.85 9.37
N SER A 13 -16.09 -9.60 9.69
CA SER A 13 -14.70 -9.12 9.62
C SER A 13 -14.11 -8.89 11.01
N GLN A 14 -12.87 -9.33 11.22
CA GLN A 14 -12.16 -9.12 12.48
C GLN A 14 -11.17 -7.96 12.32
N PHE A 15 -11.37 -6.89 13.08
CA PHE A 15 -10.38 -5.81 13.16
C PHE A 15 -9.14 -6.33 13.92
N PRO A 16 -7.94 -6.33 13.30
CA PRO A 16 -6.73 -6.71 14.00
C PRO A 16 -6.42 -5.69 15.11
N SER A 17 -5.86 -6.14 16.23
CA SER A 17 -5.44 -5.22 17.30
C SER A 17 -4.38 -4.24 16.78
N PRO A 18 -4.27 -3.02 17.35
CA PRO A 18 -3.27 -2.02 16.91
C PRO A 18 -1.82 -2.53 16.98
N GLU A 19 -1.56 -3.49 17.88
CA GLU A 19 -0.27 -4.14 18.07
C GLU A 19 -0.01 -5.22 16.99
N ILE A 20 -1.05 -5.94 16.57
CA ILE A 20 -1.02 -6.91 15.46
C ILE A 20 -0.82 -6.18 14.13
N CYS A 21 -1.43 -4.99 13.93
CA CYS A 21 -1.16 -4.15 12.77
C CYS A 21 0.32 -3.76 12.70
N ASN A 22 0.90 -3.29 13.81
CA ASN A 22 2.32 -2.93 13.82
C ASN A 22 3.25 -4.13 13.58
N GLN A 23 2.82 -5.37 13.85
CA GLN A 23 3.62 -6.58 13.63
C GLN A 23 3.41 -7.20 12.25
N HIS A 24 2.22 -7.06 11.63
CA HIS A 24 1.90 -7.67 10.32
C HIS A 24 1.88 -6.67 9.14
N LEU A 25 1.76 -5.35 9.37
CA LEU A 25 1.92 -4.31 8.33
C LEU A 25 3.31 -3.71 8.26
N LEU A 26 4.15 -3.99 9.25
CA LEU A 26 5.55 -4.15 8.91
C LEU A 26 5.60 -5.45 8.13
N CYS A 27 5.71 -5.35 6.80
CA CYS A 27 6.52 -6.30 6.04
C CYS A 27 7.92 -6.28 6.69
N ARG A 28 8.03 -7.00 7.80
CA ARG A 28 9.23 -7.39 8.48
C ARG A 28 9.52 -8.74 7.85
N ASP A 29 10.31 -8.67 6.80
CA ASP A 29 10.97 -9.80 6.14
C ASP A 29 10.21 -10.51 5.00
N GLY A 30 9.28 -9.82 4.31
CA GLY A 30 8.75 -10.23 3.00
C GLY A 30 9.41 -9.48 1.85
N TYR A 31 10.73 -9.67 1.67
CA TYR A 31 11.53 -9.31 0.48
C TYR A 31 11.04 -8.11 -0.36
N LEU A 32 10.90 -6.95 0.28
CA LEU A 32 11.40 -5.74 -0.38
C LEU A 32 12.86 -6.04 -0.69
N HIS A 33 13.36 -5.75 -1.89
CA HIS A 33 14.80 -5.79 -2.14
C HIS A 33 15.43 -4.75 -1.20
N LEU A 34 15.70 -5.17 0.03
CA LEU A 34 16.54 -4.51 0.97
C LEU A 34 17.88 -4.56 0.26
N GLY A 35 18.18 -3.49 -0.47
CA GLY A 35 19.53 -2.99 -0.46
C GLY A 35 19.88 -2.85 1.02
N TRP A 36 20.43 -3.91 1.58
CA TRP A 36 21.25 -3.91 2.78
C TRP A 36 22.49 -3.10 2.43
N THR A 37 22.32 -1.81 2.16
CA THR A 37 23.38 -0.87 2.44
C THR A 37 23.11 -0.46 3.87
N GLU A 38 23.91 -1.04 4.76
CA GLU A 38 24.21 -0.53 6.09
C GLU A 38 24.80 0.89 5.97
N ALA A 39 24.05 1.82 5.40
CA ALA A 39 24.36 3.21 5.58
C ALA A 39 23.92 3.51 7.01
N LEU A 40 24.89 3.47 7.93
CA LEU A 40 24.89 4.29 9.13
C LEU A 40 24.68 5.73 8.67
N VAL A 41 23.42 6.13 8.46
CA VAL A 41 23.11 7.47 8.00
C VAL A 41 23.22 8.36 9.22
N ASN A 42 24.22 9.23 9.24
CA ASN A 42 24.43 10.29 10.23
C ASN A 42 23.36 11.40 10.13
N CYS A 43 22.11 11.04 9.80
CA CYS A 43 20.93 11.88 9.87
C CYS A 43 20.67 12.19 11.36
N TYR A 44 20.43 13.46 11.73
CA TYR A 44 19.95 13.83 13.07
C TYR A 44 18.73 14.74 12.94
N GLY A 45 17.79 14.65 13.89
CA GLY A 45 16.61 15.50 13.90
C GLY A 45 15.66 15.24 12.71
N ASP A 46 15.22 16.32 12.07
CA ASP A 46 14.36 16.29 10.87
C ASP A 46 15.17 16.44 9.58
N CYS A 47 15.02 15.48 8.66
CA CYS A 47 15.75 15.47 7.41
C CYS A 47 15.14 16.40 6.34
N LEU A 48 13.85 16.72 6.41
CA LEU A 48 13.16 17.51 5.37
C LEU A 48 13.74 18.90 5.13
N PRO A 49 14.03 19.71 6.16
CA PRO A 49 14.55 21.07 5.99
C PRO A 49 16.05 21.10 5.63
N SER A 50 16.74 19.95 5.62
CA SER A 50 18.18 19.90 5.33
C SER A 50 18.46 20.37 3.89
N PRO A 51 19.26 21.43 3.69
CA PRO A 51 19.61 21.92 2.35
C PRO A 51 20.55 20.95 1.61
N VAL A 52 21.24 20.08 2.35
CA VAL A 52 22.07 19.01 1.80
C VAL A 52 21.24 17.72 1.78
N PRO A 53 21.05 17.08 0.61
CA PRO A 53 20.46 15.76 0.53
C PRO A 53 21.30 14.80 1.38
N CYS A 54 20.78 14.40 2.53
CA CYS A 54 21.42 13.33 3.27
C CYS A 54 21.27 12.03 2.47
N ALA A 55 22.03 10.99 2.86
CA ALA A 55 21.87 9.66 2.26
C ALA A 55 20.40 9.20 2.26
N CYS A 56 19.58 9.82 3.12
CA CYS A 56 18.17 9.62 3.09
C CYS A 56 17.39 10.13 1.88
N ALA A 57 17.67 11.34 1.43
CA ALA A 57 16.99 11.89 0.26
C ALA A 57 17.36 11.09 -1.00
N CYS A 58 18.60 10.57 -1.06
CA CYS A 58 19.12 9.82 -2.21
C CYS A 58 18.29 8.57 -2.57
N ALA A 59 17.72 7.86 -1.58
CA ALA A 59 16.94 6.66 -1.86
C ALA A 59 15.59 6.93 -2.56
N ASN A 60 15.11 8.17 -2.52
CA ASN A 60 13.95 8.64 -3.27
C ASN A 60 14.36 9.43 -4.54
N GLY A 61 15.59 9.24 -5.03
CA GLY A 61 16.10 9.95 -6.20
C GLY A 61 16.64 11.37 -5.88
N GLY A 62 17.01 11.62 -4.62
CA GLY A 62 17.62 12.88 -4.19
C GLY A 62 16.64 13.88 -3.58
N GLU A 63 15.34 13.57 -3.52
CA GLU A 63 14.32 14.49 -3.01
C GLU A 63 13.41 13.83 -1.97
N PHE A 64 13.02 14.60 -0.95
CA PHE A 64 11.90 14.22 -0.09
C PHE A 64 10.58 14.44 -0.81
N ILE A 65 9.69 13.46 -0.71
CA ILE A 65 8.37 13.50 -1.35
C ILE A 65 7.32 14.20 -0.50
N TYR A 66 7.59 14.41 0.79
CA TYR A 66 6.70 15.07 1.72
C TYR A 66 7.09 16.54 1.89
N THR A 67 6.10 17.35 2.17
CA THR A 67 6.25 18.74 2.63
C THR A 67 6.51 18.76 4.13
N VAL A 68 6.95 19.90 4.68
CA VAL A 68 7.11 20.10 6.13
C VAL A 68 5.81 19.93 6.92
N LYS A 69 4.65 20.02 6.24
CA LYS A 69 3.32 19.76 6.82
C LYS A 69 2.92 18.28 6.78
N GLY A 70 3.78 17.39 6.30
CA GLY A 70 3.47 15.97 6.13
C GLY A 70 2.56 15.64 4.95
N LEU A 71 2.38 16.56 4.00
CA LEU A 71 1.60 16.33 2.78
C LEU A 71 2.52 15.83 1.65
N VAL A 72 2.04 14.90 0.81
CA VAL A 72 2.72 14.51 -0.43
C VAL A 72 2.81 15.71 -1.37
N LYS A 73 4.02 15.99 -1.88
CA LYS A 73 4.27 17.07 -2.84
C LYS A 73 3.41 16.91 -4.09
N GLU A 74 2.82 18.02 -4.52
CA GLU A 74 1.84 18.02 -5.62
C GLU A 74 2.40 17.45 -6.93
N ALA A 75 3.66 17.75 -7.28
CA ALA A 75 4.29 17.22 -8.48
C ALA A 75 4.36 15.67 -8.48
N PHE A 76 4.66 15.06 -7.32
CA PHE A 76 4.66 13.61 -7.17
C PHE A 76 3.24 13.06 -7.26
N LEU A 77 2.30 13.67 -6.54
CA LEU A 77 0.90 13.26 -6.52
C LEU A 77 0.25 13.29 -7.91
N LEU A 78 0.44 14.39 -8.66
CA LEU A 78 -0.09 14.53 -10.02
C LEU A 78 0.48 13.48 -10.97
N LYS A 79 1.76 13.13 -10.81
CA LYS A 79 2.38 12.04 -11.57
C LYS A 79 1.72 10.69 -11.27
N CYS A 80 1.46 10.39 -9.99
CA CYS A 80 0.75 9.17 -9.59
C CYS A 80 -0.70 9.14 -10.09
N ILE A 81 -1.42 10.27 -10.02
CA ILE A 81 -2.80 10.37 -10.54
C ILE A 81 -2.82 10.15 -12.05
N SER A 82 -1.88 10.76 -12.78
CA SER A 82 -1.77 10.60 -14.24
C SER A 82 -1.58 9.14 -14.65
N VAL A 83 -0.77 8.37 -13.92
CA VAL A 83 -0.55 6.94 -14.20
C VAL A 83 -1.84 6.13 -14.04
N ASN A 84 -2.68 6.44 -13.04
CA ASN A 84 -3.92 5.70 -12.80
C ASN A 84 -5.07 6.13 -13.72
N ARG A 85 -5.15 7.42 -14.11
CA ARG A 85 -6.24 7.93 -14.96
C ARG A 85 -6.08 7.63 -16.45
N ASP A 86 -4.84 7.61 -16.94
CA ASP A 86 -4.55 7.28 -18.34
C ASP A 86 -3.48 6.18 -18.41
N PRO A 87 -3.87 4.92 -18.10
CA PRO A 87 -2.93 3.80 -18.13
C PRO A 87 -2.24 3.66 -19.49
N LYS A 88 -2.92 4.01 -20.60
CA LYS A 88 -2.40 3.81 -21.96
C LYS A 88 -1.16 4.64 -22.28
N LYS A 89 -0.96 5.79 -21.61
CA LYS A 89 0.27 6.60 -21.70
C LYS A 89 1.36 6.16 -20.73
N SER A 90 1.06 5.24 -19.81
CA SER A 90 2.01 4.75 -18.82
C SER A 90 2.95 3.70 -19.40
N HIS A 91 4.15 3.61 -18.83
CA HIS A 91 5.16 2.64 -19.25
C HIS A 91 4.76 1.28 -18.66
N HIS A 92 3.87 0.57 -19.34
CA HIS A 92 3.52 -0.80 -18.99
C HIS A 92 4.75 -1.69 -19.14
N LEU A 93 4.88 -2.63 -18.22
CA LEU A 93 5.91 -3.66 -18.27
C LEU A 93 5.25 -5.00 -18.51
N TYR A 94 5.88 -5.78 -19.37
CA TYR A 94 5.36 -7.05 -19.83
C TYR A 94 6.29 -8.16 -19.35
N CYS A 95 5.73 -9.08 -18.58
CA CYS A 95 6.44 -10.27 -18.14
C CYS A 95 6.48 -11.31 -19.27
N ARG A 96 7.60 -12.02 -19.39
CA ARG A 96 7.66 -13.23 -20.24
C ARG A 96 6.82 -14.36 -19.65
N GLU A 97 6.86 -14.46 -18.33
CA GLU A 97 6.14 -15.43 -17.53
C GLU A 97 5.34 -14.66 -16.47
N CYS A 98 4.06 -14.39 -16.73
CA CYS A 98 3.23 -13.55 -15.87
C CYS A 98 2.68 -14.35 -14.68
N PRO A 99 2.94 -13.95 -13.42
CA PRO A 99 2.41 -14.65 -12.24
C PRO A 99 0.88 -14.70 -12.22
N LEU A 100 0.22 -13.64 -12.72
CA LEU A 100 -1.24 -13.60 -12.83
C LEU A 100 -1.80 -14.63 -13.83
N GLU A 101 -1.09 -14.91 -14.92
CA GLU A 101 -1.54 -15.89 -15.90
C GLU A 101 -1.19 -17.31 -15.46
N LYS A 102 -0.01 -17.52 -14.86
CA LYS A 102 0.40 -18.79 -14.27
C LYS A 102 -0.55 -19.28 -13.17
N SER A 103 -1.05 -18.35 -12.34
CA SER A 103 -1.95 -18.70 -11.23
C SER A 103 -3.26 -19.36 -11.67
N LYS A 104 -3.66 -19.19 -12.94
CA LYS A 104 -4.92 -19.70 -13.46
C LYS A 104 -4.90 -21.21 -13.76
N ASP A 105 -3.72 -21.85 -13.69
CA ASP A 105 -3.53 -23.29 -13.94
C ASP A 105 -4.17 -23.78 -15.26
N ASN A 106 -4.12 -22.93 -16.28
CA ASN A 106 -4.58 -23.27 -17.62
C ASN A 106 -3.40 -23.83 -18.42
N ASN A 107 -3.61 -24.93 -19.15
CA ASN A 107 -2.62 -25.50 -20.08
C ASN A 107 -2.18 -24.54 -21.20
N ILE A 108 -2.83 -23.38 -21.33
CA ILE A 108 -2.51 -22.30 -22.27
C ILE A 108 -2.30 -21.03 -21.45
N LEU A 109 -1.06 -20.51 -21.45
CA LEU A 109 -0.73 -19.22 -20.88
C LEU A 109 -1.04 -18.11 -21.89
N GLU A 110 -1.96 -17.23 -21.53
CA GLU A 110 -2.23 -16.03 -22.32
C GLU A 110 -1.09 -15.02 -22.18
N PRO A 111 -0.87 -14.14 -23.18
CA PRO A 111 0.11 -13.07 -23.06
C PRO A 111 -0.17 -12.14 -21.87
N CYS A 112 0.91 -11.65 -21.24
CA CYS A 112 0.83 -10.66 -20.17
C CYS A 112 0.04 -9.42 -20.64
N LYS A 113 -0.96 -9.01 -19.86
CA LYS A 113 -1.79 -7.83 -20.14
C LYS A 113 -1.13 -6.51 -19.74
N GLY A 114 0.10 -6.56 -19.24
CA GLY A 114 0.88 -5.42 -18.78
C GLY A 114 0.69 -5.10 -17.30
N HIS A 115 1.77 -4.65 -16.67
CA HIS A 115 1.82 -4.19 -15.28
C HIS A 115 2.18 -2.71 -15.25
N LEU A 116 1.50 -1.94 -14.39
CA LEU A 116 1.76 -0.51 -14.28
C LEU A 116 3.08 -0.26 -13.56
N LYS A 117 4.01 0.44 -14.20
CA LYS A 117 5.21 0.92 -13.51
C LYS A 117 4.83 2.05 -12.55
N ARG A 118 4.73 1.73 -11.27
CA ARG A 118 4.40 2.69 -10.21
C ARG A 118 5.65 3.33 -9.62
N LYS A 119 5.50 4.54 -9.10
CA LYS A 119 6.47 5.12 -8.17
C LYS A 119 6.10 4.68 -6.77
N PHE A 120 7.09 4.34 -5.97
CA PHE A 120 6.92 4.05 -4.55
C PHE A 120 7.49 5.18 -3.69
N ILE A 121 7.14 5.12 -2.42
CA ILE A 121 7.57 6.04 -1.37
C ILE A 121 8.44 5.24 -0.42
N LYS A 122 9.66 5.70 -0.15
CA LYS A 122 10.50 5.11 0.90
C LYS A 122 10.53 6.01 2.14
N GLU A 123 9.83 5.56 3.19
CA GLU A 123 9.99 6.07 4.55
C GLU A 123 11.17 5.37 5.25
N TRP A 124 11.69 5.99 6.30
CA TRP A 124 12.86 5.45 6.97
C TRP A 124 12.56 4.40 8.01
N SER A 125 13.41 3.38 8.08
CA SER A 125 13.34 2.43 9.17
C SER A 125 13.75 3.10 10.49
N ARG A 126 13.44 2.43 11.61
CA ARG A 126 13.91 2.85 12.95
C ARG A 126 15.45 2.84 13.07
N LYS A 127 16.18 2.36 12.06
CA LYS A 127 17.66 2.31 12.03
C LYS A 127 18.33 3.62 11.54
N CYS A 128 17.62 4.60 10.95
CA CYS A 128 18.22 5.93 10.68
C CYS A 128 18.43 6.65 12.02
N GLY A 129 19.53 7.39 12.17
CA GLY A 129 19.74 8.30 13.31
C GLY A 129 18.73 9.46 13.42
N CYS A 130 17.86 9.67 12.43
CA CYS A 130 16.84 10.71 12.46
C CYS A 130 15.74 10.37 13.46
N GLY A 131 15.20 11.40 14.11
CA GLY A 131 14.20 11.21 15.16
C GLY A 131 12.90 10.61 14.64
N LYS A 132 12.07 10.09 15.56
CA LYS A 132 10.69 9.65 15.27
C LYS A 132 9.80 10.75 14.67
N HIS A 133 10.19 12.01 14.88
CA HIS A 133 9.50 13.19 14.35
C HIS A 133 10.07 13.70 13.01
N CYS A 134 11.00 12.98 12.39
CA CYS A 134 11.48 13.33 11.05
C CYS A 134 10.30 13.40 10.07
N GLY A 135 10.25 14.44 9.24
CA GLY A 135 9.16 14.66 8.30
C GLY A 135 9.02 13.54 7.26
N ASN A 136 10.04 12.69 7.05
CA ASN A 136 10.00 11.54 6.14
C ASN A 136 9.50 10.23 6.81
N ARG A 137 8.57 10.37 7.75
CA ARG A 137 7.91 9.31 8.51
C ARG A 137 6.41 9.62 8.67
N VAL A 138 5.70 9.91 7.58
CA VAL A 138 4.28 10.32 7.62
C VAL A 138 3.38 9.12 7.88
N VAL A 139 3.48 8.08 7.06
CA VAL A 139 2.66 6.87 7.16
C VAL A 139 2.92 6.16 8.49
N GLN A 140 4.20 6.06 8.89
CA GLN A 140 4.58 5.46 10.17
C GLN A 140 4.03 6.19 11.42
N ARG A 141 3.58 7.45 11.30
CA ARG A 141 2.93 8.17 12.40
C ARG A 141 1.45 7.81 12.55
N GLY A 142 0.88 7.09 11.59
CA GLY A 142 -0.51 6.67 11.60
C GLY A 142 -1.48 7.77 11.16
N ILE A 143 -2.76 7.50 11.40
CA ILE A 143 -3.88 8.33 10.95
C ILE A 143 -3.88 9.68 11.66
N SER A 144 -4.14 10.75 10.91
CA SER A 144 -4.11 12.13 11.42
C SER A 144 -5.43 12.89 11.25
N TYR A 145 -6.46 12.28 10.66
CA TYR A 145 -7.74 12.93 10.32
C TYR A 145 -8.92 12.08 10.79
N ASN A 146 -9.99 12.73 11.26
CA ASN A 146 -11.17 12.01 11.72
C ASN A 146 -12.00 11.52 10.53
N MET A 147 -12.39 10.25 10.59
CA MET A 147 -13.22 9.60 9.59
C MET A 147 -14.44 8.97 10.24
N GLN A 148 -15.52 8.86 9.47
CA GLN A 148 -16.75 8.21 9.85
C GLN A 148 -17.16 7.17 8.82
N VAL A 149 -17.54 5.99 9.31
CA VAL A 149 -18.23 4.98 8.50
C VAL A 149 -19.68 5.40 8.34
N PHE A 150 -20.18 5.39 7.11
CA PHE A 150 -21.58 5.74 6.82
C PHE A 150 -22.17 4.80 5.77
N MET A 151 -23.49 4.64 5.77
CA MET A 151 -24.19 3.92 4.72
C MET A 151 -24.40 4.85 3.53
N THR A 152 -23.95 4.46 2.35
CA THR A 152 -24.10 5.27 1.14
C THR A 152 -25.58 5.36 0.73
N PRO A 153 -26.10 6.55 0.40
CA PRO A 153 -27.51 6.72 0.06
C PRO A 153 -27.87 6.08 -1.28
N GLU A 154 -26.91 5.89 -2.19
CA GLU A 154 -27.13 5.26 -3.50
C GLU A 154 -27.08 3.73 -3.47
N GLY A 155 -27.04 3.11 -2.28
CA GLY A 155 -27.06 1.65 -2.14
C GLY A 155 -25.76 0.95 -2.55
N LYS A 156 -24.62 1.65 -2.49
CA LYS A 156 -23.28 1.06 -2.74
C LYS A 156 -22.73 0.29 -1.53
N GLY A 157 -23.47 0.27 -0.43
CA GLY A 157 -23.06 -0.31 0.84
C GLY A 157 -22.48 0.73 1.78
N TRP A 158 -21.60 0.28 2.66
CA TRP A 158 -20.87 1.15 3.58
C TRP A 158 -19.80 1.94 2.84
N GLY A 159 -19.43 3.09 3.39
CA GLY A 159 -18.35 3.93 2.89
C GLY A 159 -17.68 4.69 4.01
N LEU A 160 -16.54 5.31 3.69
CA LEU A 160 -15.76 6.13 4.60
C LEU A 160 -15.83 7.59 4.18
N GLN A 161 -16.14 8.47 5.14
CA GLN A 161 -16.23 9.92 4.94
C GLN A 161 -15.32 10.65 5.92
N ALA A 162 -14.62 11.68 5.46
CA ALA A 162 -13.85 12.57 6.33
C ALA A 162 -14.77 13.56 7.05
N LEU A 163 -14.53 13.73 8.35
CA LEU A 163 -15.21 14.73 9.17
C LEU A 163 -14.50 16.09 9.16
N ASP A 164 -13.21 16.07 8.83
CA ASP A 164 -12.36 17.25 8.71
C ASP A 164 -12.06 17.55 7.24
N GLU A 165 -11.66 18.80 6.94
CA GLU A 165 -11.13 19.14 5.63
C GLU A 165 -9.83 18.35 5.37
N LEU A 166 -9.82 17.56 4.28
CA LEU A 166 -8.66 16.79 3.86
C LEU A 166 -7.83 17.58 2.85
N PRO A 167 -6.64 18.10 3.22
CA PRO A 167 -5.79 18.78 2.26
C PRO A 167 -5.24 17.79 1.22
N LYS A 168 -5.07 18.27 -0.01
CA LYS A 168 -4.50 17.49 -1.10
C LYS A 168 -3.12 16.94 -0.71
N GLY A 169 -2.94 15.63 -0.89
CA GLY A 169 -1.70 14.93 -0.53
C GLY A 169 -1.61 14.49 0.93
N ALA A 170 -2.67 14.68 1.73
CA ALA A 170 -2.76 14.08 3.06
C ALA A 170 -2.70 12.54 2.99
N PHE A 171 -1.99 11.94 3.94
CA PHE A 171 -2.16 10.53 4.23
C PHE A 171 -3.53 10.32 4.91
N VAL A 172 -4.28 9.32 4.45
CA VAL A 172 -5.62 9.01 4.94
C VAL A 172 -5.53 7.77 5.82
N TYR A 173 -5.40 6.60 5.20
CA TYR A 173 -5.30 5.30 5.86
C TYR A 173 -4.41 4.36 5.04
N GLU A 174 -3.92 3.33 5.71
CA GLU A 174 -3.32 2.15 5.08
C GLU A 174 -4.41 1.09 4.80
N TYR A 175 -4.26 0.36 3.69
CA TYR A 175 -5.03 -0.86 3.45
C TYR A 175 -4.40 -1.99 4.23
N ILE A 176 -5.22 -2.71 5.01
CA ILE A 176 -4.74 -3.75 5.92
C ILE A 176 -5.40 -5.07 5.53
N GLY A 177 -4.62 -6.13 5.50
CA GLY A 177 -5.16 -7.45 5.19
C GLY A 177 -4.11 -8.52 5.27
N GLU A 178 -4.54 -9.74 4.94
CA GLU A 178 -3.66 -10.89 4.82
C GLU A 178 -2.83 -10.77 3.54
N ILE A 179 -1.52 -10.95 3.66
CA ILE A 179 -0.63 -11.00 2.50
C ILE A 179 -0.64 -12.44 1.96
N LEU A 180 -0.99 -12.57 0.69
CA LEU A 180 -1.08 -13.86 0.00
C LEU A 180 -0.27 -13.83 -1.29
N THR A 181 0.20 -14.99 -1.70
CA THR A 181 0.63 -15.18 -3.08
C THR A 181 -0.58 -15.05 -4.02
N ILE A 182 -0.32 -14.65 -5.27
CA ILE A 182 -1.36 -14.59 -6.32
C ILE A 182 -2.02 -15.98 -6.48
N LYS A 183 -1.25 -17.06 -6.34
CA LYS A 183 -1.76 -18.43 -6.43
C LYS A 183 -2.76 -18.73 -5.31
N GLU A 184 -2.42 -18.45 -4.06
CA GLU A 184 -3.33 -18.65 -2.92
C GLU A 184 -4.63 -17.84 -3.07
N MET A 185 -4.52 -16.57 -3.51
CA MET A 185 -5.68 -15.73 -3.78
C MET A 185 -6.56 -16.30 -4.89
N HIS A 186 -5.97 -16.83 -5.97
CA HIS A 186 -6.72 -17.48 -7.04
C HIS A 186 -7.47 -18.72 -6.53
N GLU A 187 -6.80 -19.60 -5.78
CA GLU A 187 -7.41 -20.79 -5.18
C GLU A 187 -8.56 -20.44 -4.21
N ARG A 188 -8.41 -19.38 -3.40
CA ARG A 188 -9.49 -18.87 -2.53
C ARG A 188 -10.70 -18.42 -3.35
N ASN A 189 -10.48 -17.71 -4.45
CA ASN A 189 -11.57 -17.25 -5.31
C ASN A 189 -12.28 -18.40 -6.04
N LEU A 190 -11.56 -19.45 -6.44
CA LEU A 190 -12.19 -20.66 -7.02
C LEU A 190 -13.12 -21.36 -6.03
N LYS A 191 -12.73 -21.46 -4.75
CA LYS A 191 -13.53 -22.10 -3.69
C LYS A 191 -14.80 -21.33 -3.35
N LYS A 192 -14.83 -20.00 -3.54
CA LYS A 192 -16.00 -19.16 -3.21
C LYS A 192 -17.19 -19.36 -4.16
N GLY A 193 -17.01 -20.00 -5.32
CA GLY A 193 -18.06 -20.26 -6.31
C GLY A 193 -18.55 -18.99 -7.04
N ASP A 194 -19.27 -19.15 -8.15
CA ASP A 194 -19.69 -18.04 -9.03
C ASP A 194 -20.70 -17.08 -8.41
N ALA A 195 -21.42 -17.50 -7.36
CA ALA A 195 -22.43 -16.69 -6.68
C ALA A 195 -21.83 -15.71 -5.63
N ALA A 196 -20.59 -15.94 -5.20
CA ALA A 196 -19.91 -15.05 -4.27
C ALA A 196 -19.16 -13.95 -5.03
N LYS A 197 -19.26 -12.71 -4.52
CA LYS A 197 -18.49 -11.59 -5.08
C LYS A 197 -17.01 -11.93 -4.98
N ARG A 198 -16.32 -11.99 -6.13
CA ARG A 198 -14.86 -12.21 -6.16
C ARG A 198 -14.18 -11.16 -5.29
N THR A 199 -13.19 -11.61 -4.53
CA THR A 199 -12.42 -10.76 -3.63
C THR A 199 -11.71 -9.67 -4.42
N TYR A 200 -11.82 -8.42 -3.98
CA TYR A 200 -11.02 -7.35 -4.57
C TYR A 200 -9.58 -7.49 -4.09
N GLN A 201 -8.69 -7.93 -4.98
CA GLN A 201 -7.27 -8.08 -4.65
C GLN A 201 -6.54 -6.75 -4.84
N VAL A 202 -5.77 -6.33 -3.85
CA VAL A 202 -4.81 -5.24 -4.01
C VAL A 202 -3.46 -5.85 -4.34
N LEU A 203 -2.98 -5.66 -5.57
CA LEU A 203 -1.69 -6.19 -6.00
C LEU A 203 -0.54 -5.41 -5.35
N LEU A 204 0.46 -6.13 -4.83
CA LEU A 204 1.71 -5.55 -4.33
C LEU A 204 2.74 -5.52 -5.46
N ASP A 205 2.45 -4.73 -6.50
CA ASP A 205 3.13 -4.77 -7.81
C ASP A 205 4.22 -3.71 -8.03
N SER A 206 4.60 -2.97 -6.98
CA SER A 206 5.53 -1.84 -7.09
C SER A 206 6.90 -2.18 -7.68
N ASP A 207 7.40 -3.40 -7.43
CA ASP A 207 8.74 -3.85 -7.85
C ASP A 207 8.72 -4.87 -8.99
N TRP A 208 7.54 -5.23 -9.52
CA TRP A 208 7.39 -6.12 -10.68
C TRP A 208 8.07 -5.55 -11.93
N SER A 209 8.48 -4.29 -11.86
CA SER A 209 9.16 -3.58 -12.92
C SER A 209 10.62 -3.95 -13.16
N SER A 210 11.25 -4.66 -12.22
CA SER A 210 12.70 -4.88 -12.22
C SER A 210 13.13 -6.30 -12.62
N MET A 211 12.29 -7.32 -12.41
CA MET A 211 12.63 -8.72 -12.61
C MET A 211 11.39 -9.55 -12.97
N CYS A 212 11.60 -10.71 -13.60
CA CYS A 212 10.59 -11.76 -13.62
C CYS A 212 10.33 -12.18 -12.16
N VAL A 213 9.20 -11.73 -11.61
CA VAL A 213 8.81 -12.06 -10.24
C VAL A 213 8.44 -13.53 -10.19
N LYS A 214 9.00 -14.26 -9.22
CA LYS A 214 8.63 -15.66 -9.00
C LYS A 214 7.23 -15.75 -8.41
N ASP A 215 6.59 -16.90 -8.56
CA ASP A 215 5.19 -17.08 -8.13
C ASP A 215 5.02 -16.91 -6.61
N ASP A 216 6.03 -17.27 -5.81
CA ASP A 216 6.08 -17.07 -4.35
C ASP A 216 6.41 -15.64 -3.92
N GLU A 217 6.92 -14.81 -4.83
CA GLU A 217 7.23 -13.40 -4.63
C GLU A 217 6.13 -12.47 -5.20
N ALA A 218 5.20 -13.02 -5.99
CA ALA A 218 4.06 -12.30 -6.52
C ALA A 218 2.96 -12.25 -5.45
N LEU A 219 2.86 -11.12 -4.77
CA LEU A 219 2.01 -10.94 -3.59
C LEU A 219 0.81 -10.01 -3.86
N CYS A 220 -0.25 -10.23 -3.09
CA CYS A 220 -1.42 -9.38 -3.00
C CYS A 220 -1.94 -9.31 -1.56
N LEU A 221 -2.82 -8.36 -1.31
CA LEU A 221 -3.49 -8.17 -0.02
C LEU A 221 -4.97 -8.59 -0.14
N ASP A 222 -5.40 -9.45 0.79
CA ASP A 222 -6.78 -9.92 0.96
C ASP A 222 -7.33 -9.38 2.29
N SER A 223 -8.28 -8.44 2.19
CA SER A 223 -8.95 -7.87 3.37
C SER A 223 -10.33 -8.49 3.67
N THR A 224 -10.66 -9.66 3.10
CA THR A 224 -11.97 -10.30 3.31
C THR A 224 -12.21 -10.64 4.78
N THR A 225 -11.21 -11.24 5.44
CA THR A 225 -11.34 -11.77 6.81
C THR A 225 -10.76 -10.82 7.84
N PHE A 226 -9.62 -10.21 7.50
CA PHE A 226 -8.87 -9.30 8.36
C PHE A 226 -8.67 -8.00 7.59
N GLY A 227 -9.09 -6.89 8.16
CA GLY A 227 -8.93 -5.58 7.53
C GLY A 227 -9.18 -4.46 8.52
N ASN A 228 -9.04 -3.21 8.06
CA ASN A 228 -9.38 -2.03 8.86
C ASN A 228 -10.52 -1.24 8.21
N ILE A 229 -10.76 -0.04 8.72
CA ILE A 229 -11.81 0.86 8.25
C ILE A 229 -11.61 1.33 6.79
N ALA A 230 -10.41 1.20 6.23
CA ALA A 230 -10.12 1.53 4.84
C ALA A 230 -10.55 0.43 3.86
N ASP A 231 -10.88 -0.76 4.36
CA ASP A 231 -11.32 -1.92 3.58
C ASP A 231 -12.86 -2.04 3.46
N ILE A 232 -13.59 -1.01 3.91
CA ILE A 232 -15.07 -0.95 3.94
C ILE A 232 -15.66 -0.67 2.55
#